data_AF-A0A8X6N3X8-F1
#
_entry.id   AF-A0A8X6N3X8-F1
#
_cell.length_a   1.000
_cell.length_b   1.000
_cell.length_c   1.000
_cell.angle_alpha   90.00
_cell.angle_beta   90.00
_cell.angle_gamma   90.00
#
_symmetry.space_group_name_H-M   'P 1'
#
loop_
_entity.id
_entity.type
_entity.pdbx_description
1 polymer ?
#
loop_
_entity_poly.entity_id
_entity_poly.type
_entity_poly.pdbx_seq_one_letter_code
_entity_poly.pdbx_strand_id
1 'polypeptide(L)'
;MYPEERRSQFYKQMLEEVGFHNVRTKEAYHEIPYDSEKACSDDLYEGYKFSFDLPPESVDDFKEKAYQIFMKTMEIYGGKSPSYRSLMLSIMGLKPISTSNLKPEQTTV
;
A
#
# COMPACT_ATOMS: atom_id res chain seq x y z
N MET A 1 15.84 -13.06 -3.95
CA MET A 1 14.78 -12.69 -4.92
C MET A 1 13.63 -12.11 -4.10
N TYR A 2 13.34 -10.82 -4.22
CA TYR A 2 12.29 -10.17 -3.41
C TYR A 2 10.89 -10.57 -3.90
N PRO A 3 9.88 -10.76 -3.03
CA PRO A 3 8.52 -11.21 -3.40
C PRO A 3 7.69 -10.20 -4.21
N GLU A 4 8.27 -9.07 -4.59
CA GLU A 4 7.56 -7.87 -5.07
C GLU A 4 6.89 -8.08 -6.42
N GLU A 5 7.45 -8.94 -7.29
CA GLU A 5 6.84 -9.27 -8.58
C GLU A 5 5.55 -10.11 -8.47
N ARG A 6 5.17 -10.62 -7.28
CA ARG A 6 3.99 -11.50 -7.13
C ARG A 6 2.66 -10.76 -7.02
N ARG A 7 2.61 -9.56 -6.44
CA ARG A 7 1.32 -8.90 -6.08
C ARG A 7 0.63 -8.30 -7.30
N SER A 8 1.30 -7.43 -8.05
CA SER A 8 0.77 -6.86 -9.30
C SER A 8 0.41 -7.92 -10.34
N GLN A 9 1.20 -8.99 -10.46
CA GLN A 9 0.90 -10.09 -11.39
C GLN A 9 -0.35 -10.87 -10.95
N PHE A 10 -0.49 -11.17 -9.65
CA PHE A 10 -1.67 -11.83 -9.11
C PHE A 10 -2.95 -11.05 -9.42
N TYR A 11 -2.98 -9.75 -9.13
CA TYR A 11 -4.17 -8.93 -9.39
C TYR A 11 -4.45 -8.75 -10.89
N LYS A 12 -3.40 -8.70 -11.71
CA LYS A 12 -3.57 -8.68 -13.17
C LYS A 12 -4.28 -9.94 -13.65
N GLN A 13 -3.78 -11.12 -13.26
CA GLN A 13 -4.36 -12.41 -13.65
C GLN A 13 -5.80 -12.54 -13.19
N MET A 14 -6.09 -12.22 -11.92
CA MET A 14 -7.45 -12.26 -11.38
C MET A 14 -8.43 -11.38 -12.16
N LEU A 15 -8.01 -10.18 -12.59
CA LEU A 15 -8.87 -9.29 -13.37
C LEU A 15 -9.08 -9.79 -14.81
N GLU A 16 -8.04 -10.35 -15.43
CA GLU A 16 -8.15 -10.96 -16.75
C GLU A 16 -9.10 -12.19 -16.72
N GLU A 17 -9.05 -12.99 -15.66
CA GLU A 17 -9.94 -14.15 -15.45
C GLU A 17 -11.42 -13.75 -15.32
N VAL A 18 -11.73 -12.62 -14.67
CA VAL A 18 -13.12 -12.12 -14.54
C VAL A 18 -13.57 -11.27 -15.73
N GLY A 19 -12.80 -11.27 -16.82
CA GLY A 19 -13.17 -10.72 -18.12
C GLY A 19 -12.78 -9.26 -18.34
N PHE A 20 -11.87 -8.69 -17.55
CA PHE A 20 -11.23 -7.43 -17.93
C PHE A 20 -10.18 -7.67 -19.02
N HIS A 21 -9.99 -6.68 -19.87
CA HIS A 21 -8.97 -6.66 -20.91
C HIS A 21 -8.04 -5.48 -20.73
N ASN A 22 -6.88 -5.55 -21.38
CA ASN A 22 -5.84 -4.51 -21.32
C ASN A 22 -5.46 -4.15 -19.87
N VAL A 23 -5.40 -5.17 -18.99
CA VAL A 23 -5.08 -4.94 -17.58
C VAL A 23 -3.62 -4.55 -17.44
N ARG A 24 -3.39 -3.35 -16.91
CA ARG A 24 -2.08 -2.78 -16.61
C ARG A 24 -1.96 -2.59 -15.11
N THR A 25 -0.82 -2.99 -14.57
CA THR A 25 -0.49 -2.82 -13.16
C THR A 25 0.81 -2.03 -13.04
N LYS A 26 0.88 -1.17 -12.03
CA LYS A 26 2.09 -0.41 -11.70
C LYS A 26 2.26 -0.41 -10.19
N GLU A 27 3.42 -0.90 -9.74
CA GLU A 27 3.86 -0.76 -8.36
C GLU A 27 4.84 0.41 -8.26
N ALA A 28 4.68 1.23 -7.23
CA ALA A 28 5.58 2.32 -6.95
C ALA A 28 5.76 2.45 -5.43
N TYR A 29 7.01 2.61 -5.01
CA TYR A 29 7.32 2.99 -3.64
C TYR A 29 7.40 4.51 -3.56
N HIS A 30 6.70 5.06 -2.58
CA HIS A 30 6.73 6.47 -2.25
C HIS A 30 7.30 6.63 -0.86
N GLU A 31 8.32 7.47 -0.72
CA GLU A 31 8.76 7.94 0.57
C GLU A 31 7.87 9.10 0.98
N ILE A 32 7.24 8.98 2.15
CA ILE A 32 6.31 9.98 2.69
C ILE A 32 6.88 10.45 4.03
N PRO A 33 7.26 11.74 4.15
CA PRO A 33 7.76 12.27 5.41
C PRO A 33 6.63 12.30 6.46
N TYR A 34 6.97 12.08 7.72
CA TYR A 34 6.05 12.33 8.81
C TYR A 34 5.89 13.82 9.06
N ASP A 35 4.67 14.25 9.42
CA ASP A 35 4.36 15.64 9.72
C ASP A 35 5.08 16.15 10.99
N SER A 36 5.42 15.24 11.91
CA SER A 36 6.15 15.55 13.14
C SER A 36 6.79 14.30 13.74
N GLU A 37 7.71 14.50 14.68
CA GLU A 37 8.26 13.44 15.54
C GLU A 37 7.16 12.65 16.26
N LYS A 38 6.15 13.35 16.81
CA LYS A 38 5.03 12.71 17.50
C LYS A 38 4.23 11.80 16.57
N ALA A 39 3.98 12.24 15.34
CA ALA A 39 3.27 11.41 14.34
C ALA A 39 4.06 10.14 14.01
N CYS A 40 5.39 10.25 13.91
CA CYS A 40 6.28 9.11 13.68
C CYS A 40 6.27 8.13 14.86
N SER A 41 6.43 8.62 16.10
CA SER A 41 6.47 7.75 17.28
C SER A 41 5.12 7.09 17.59
N ASP A 42 4.00 7.79 17.34
CA ASP A 42 2.66 7.21 17.45
C ASP A 42 2.44 6.10 16.41
N ASP A 43 2.83 6.30 15.14
CA ASP A 43 2.67 5.28 14.09
C ASP A 43 3.53 4.03 14.36
N LEU A 44 4.78 4.23 14.80
CA LEU A 44 5.64 3.13 15.25
C LEU A 44 4.99 2.33 16.37
N TYR A 45 4.43 3.01 17.39
CA TYR A 45 3.72 2.31 18.46
C TYR A 45 2.49 1.55 17.94
N GLU A 46 1.66 2.18 17.13
CA GLU A 46 0.46 1.53 16.57
C GLU A 46 0.79 0.29 15.73
N GLY A 47 1.88 0.33 14.96
CA GLY A 47 2.35 -0.81 14.17
C GLY A 47 2.86 -1.99 15.00
N TYR A 48 3.41 -1.72 16.19
CA TYR A 48 4.07 -2.74 17.01
C TYR A 48 3.38 -3.05 18.34
N LYS A 49 2.33 -2.32 18.75
CA LYS A 49 1.68 -2.50 20.06
C LYS A 49 1.14 -3.90 20.30
N PHE A 50 0.78 -4.63 19.25
CA PHE A 50 0.33 -6.02 19.36
C PHE A 50 1.47 -7.03 19.53
N SER A 51 2.71 -6.61 19.24
CA SER A 51 3.92 -7.45 19.37
C SER A 51 4.49 -7.39 20.79
N PHE A 52 4.05 -6.45 21.62
CA PHE A 52 4.56 -6.24 22.96
C PHE A 52 3.41 -6.14 23.95
N ASP A 53 3.47 -6.92 25.03
CA ASP A 53 2.54 -6.75 26.17
C ASP A 53 3.06 -5.63 27.07
N LEU A 54 2.86 -4.38 26.62
CA LEU A 54 3.37 -3.18 27.30
C LEU A 54 2.35 -2.65 28.31
N PRO A 55 2.74 -2.46 29.58
CA PRO A 55 1.87 -1.81 30.54
C PRO A 55 1.72 -0.32 30.19
N PRO A 56 0.56 0.32 30.49
CA PRO A 56 0.25 1.68 30.05
C PRO A 56 1.31 2.73 30.42
N GLU A 57 1.92 2.60 31.60
CA GLU A 57 2.95 3.50 32.11
C GLU A 57 4.26 3.48 31.30
N SER A 58 4.49 2.44 30.51
CA SER A 58 5.70 2.27 29.70
C SER A 58 5.52 2.74 28.25
N VAL A 59 4.31 3.15 27.85
CA VAL A 59 4.00 3.49 26.45
C VAL A 59 4.81 4.68 25.95
N ASP A 60 4.95 5.73 26.75
CA ASP A 60 5.66 6.94 26.32
C ASP A 60 7.17 6.70 26.20
N ASP A 61 7.78 5.98 27.16
CA ASP A 61 9.18 5.57 27.10
C ASP A 61 9.45 4.63 25.90
N PHE A 62 8.51 3.73 25.60
CA PHE A 62 8.60 2.87 24.42
C PHE A 62 8.58 3.70 23.13
N LYS A 63 7.64 4.66 23.00
CA LYS A 63 7.52 5.53 21.83
C LYS A 63 8.81 6.30 21.57
N GLU A 64 9.39 6.88 22.62
CA GLU A 64 10.66 7.60 22.53
C GLU A 64 11.79 6.68 22.05
N LYS A 65 11.96 5.51 22.68
CA LYS A 65 13.00 4.54 22.30
C LYS A 65 12.83 4.03 20.88
N ALA A 66 11.60 3.71 20.48
CA ALA A 66 11.29 3.26 19.13
C ALA A 66 11.65 4.32 18.09
N TYR A 67 11.31 5.58 18.35
CA TYR A 67 11.65 6.71 17.48
C TYR A 67 13.17 6.90 17.35
N GLN A 68 13.91 6.87 18.47
CA GLN A 68 15.38 7.00 18.44
C GLN A 68 16.06 5.89 17.63
N ILE A 69 15.60 4.65 17.78
CA ILE A 69 16.09 3.50 16.99
C ILE A 69 15.78 3.71 15.50
N PHE A 70 14.56 4.16 15.20
CA PHE A 70 14.13 4.44 13.84
C PHE A 70 14.98 5.53 13.18
N MET A 71 15.20 6.65 13.86
CA MET A 71 16.02 7.76 13.35
C MET A 71 17.47 7.36 13.12
N LYS A 72 18.08 6.62 14.06
CA LYS A 72 19.43 6.08 13.88
C LYS A 72 19.53 5.18 12.66
N THR A 73 18.49 4.39 12.40
CA THR A 73 18.41 3.54 11.21
C THR A 73 18.32 4.39 9.95
N MET A 74 17.49 5.43 9.94
CA MET A 74 17.36 6.37 8.81
C MET A 74 18.69 7.07 8.48
N GLU A 75 19.43 7.53 9.49
CA GLU A 75 20.74 8.18 9.30
C GLU A 75 21.75 7.25 8.60
N ILE A 76 21.78 5.96 8.98
CA ILE A 76 22.65 4.94 8.35
C ILE A 76 22.36 4.82 6.86
N TYR A 77 21.09 4.96 6.46
CA TYR A 77 20.67 4.88 5.06
C TYR A 77 20.64 6.25 4.34
N GLY A 78 21.15 7.31 4.96
CA GLY A 78 21.25 8.65 4.36
C GLY A 78 19.95 9.46 4.37
N GLY A 79 18.94 9.01 5.11
CA GLY A 79 17.70 9.75 5.35
C GLY A 79 17.95 10.96 6.27
N LYS A 80 17.34 12.11 5.94
CA LYS A 80 17.51 13.37 6.71
C LYS A 80 16.29 13.73 7.55
N SER A 81 15.15 13.08 7.30
CA SER A 81 13.87 13.33 7.96
C SER A 81 13.17 11.99 8.17
N PRO A 82 12.41 11.82 9.27
CA PRO A 82 11.62 10.62 9.48
C PRO A 82 10.60 10.49 8.35
N SER A 83 10.61 9.35 7.66
CA SER A 83 9.71 9.06 6.56
C SER A 83 9.37 7.57 6.51
N TYR A 84 8.16 7.25 6.10
CA TYR A 84 7.76 5.86 5.85
C TYR A 84 7.67 5.59 4.34
N ARG A 85 7.84 4.31 3.96
CA ARG A 85 7.70 3.89 2.57
C ARG A 85 6.32 3.30 2.37
N SER A 86 5.51 3.97 1.57
CA SER A 86 4.22 3.46 1.10
C SER A 86 4.40 2.73 -0.22
N LEU A 87 3.88 1.50 -0.32
CA LEU A 87 3.75 0.79 -1.59
C LEU A 87 2.38 1.09 -2.18
N MET A 88 2.36 1.76 -3.33
CA MET A 88 1.15 2.00 -4.10
C MET A 88 1.06 1.00 -5.26
N LEU A 89 -0.03 0.23 -5.31
CA LEU A 89 -0.39 -0.60 -6.46
C LEU A 89 -1.51 0.08 -7.25
N SER A 90 -1.21 0.55 -8.45
CA SER A 90 -2.20 1.08 -9.40
C SER A 90 -2.61 -0.02 -10.38
N ILE A 91 -3.92 -0.19 -10.57
CA ILE A 91 -4.49 -1.18 -11.49
C ILE A 91 -5.48 -0.49 -12.41
N MET A 92 -5.35 -0.73 -13.72
CA MET A 92 -6.24 -0.21 -14.75
C MET A 92 -6.63 -1.34 -15.69
N GLY A 93 -7.91 -1.47 -16.02
CA GLY A 93 -8.40 -2.45 -16.97
C GLY A 93 -9.73 -2.02 -17.56
N LEU A 94 -10.07 -2.55 -18.73
CA LEU A 94 -11.32 -2.29 -19.43
C LEU A 94 -12.21 -3.51 -19.35
N LYS A 95 -13.42 -3.36 -18.81
CA LYS A 95 -14.43 -4.42 -18.88
C LYS A 95 -15.28 -4.23 -20.13
N PRO A 96 -15.39 -5.21 -21.04
CA PRO A 96 -16.31 -5.12 -22.16
C PRO A 96 -17.73 -4.93 -21.65
N ILE A 97 -18.46 -4.01 -22.26
CA ILE A 97 -19.91 -3.92 -22.05
C ILE A 97 -20.51 -5.08 -22.83
N SER A 98 -21.13 -6.03 -22.12
CA SER A 98 -21.87 -7.12 -22.73
C SER A 98 -23.04 -6.54 -23.54
N THR A 99 -22.93 -6.52 -24.86
CA THR A 99 -24.00 -6.05 -25.77
C THR A 99 -25.12 -7.07 -25.97
N SER A 100 -25.15 -8.15 -25.18
CA SER A 100 -26.09 -9.26 -25.32
C SER A 100 -27.57 -8.95 -25.01
N ASN A 101 -27.96 -7.69 -24.82
CA ASN A 101 -29.36 -7.27 -24.67
C ASN A 101 -29.86 -6.24 -25.70
N LEU A 102 -29.07 -5.89 -26.73
CA LEU A 102 -29.61 -5.12 -27.85
C LEU A 102 -30.39 -6.06 -28.77
N LYS A 103 -31.68 -6.26 -28.48
CA LYS A 103 -32.62 -6.85 -29.45
C LYS A 103 -32.49 -6.06 -30.76
N PRO A 104 -32.30 -6.72 -31.92
CA PRO A 104 -32.45 -6.04 -33.18
C PRO A 104 -33.93 -5.67 -33.32
N GLU A 105 -34.26 -4.38 -33.21
CA GLU A 105 -35.55 -3.89 -33.68
C GLU A 105 -35.58 -4.12 -35.19
N GLN A 106 -36.43 -5.07 -35.60
CA GLN A 106 -36.77 -5.27 -37.00
C GLN A 106 -37.54 -4.03 -37.47
N THR A 107 -36.86 -3.11 -38.13
CA THR A 107 -37.52 -2.08 -38.92
C THR A 107 -38.25 -2.78 -40.07
N THR A 108 -39.57 -2.90 -39.94
CA THR A 108 -40.44 -3.34 -41.03
C THR A 108 -40.58 -2.19 -42.02
N VAL A 109 -40.52 -2.55 -43.30
CA VAL A 109 -40.56 -1.69 -44.49
C VAL A 109 -41.80 -0.80 -44.53
#